data_AF-A0A3D4W9G9-F1
#
_entry.id   AF-A0A3D4W9G9-F1
#
_cell.length_a   1.000
_cell.length_b   1.000
_cell.length_c   1.000
_cell.angle_alpha   90.00
_cell.angle_beta   90.00
_cell.angle_gamma   90.00
#
_symmetry.space_group_name_H-M   'P 1'
#
loop_
_entity.id
_entity.type
_entity.pdbx_description
1 polymer ?
#
loop_
_entity_poly.entity_id
_entity_poly.type
_entity_poly.pdbx_seq_one_letter_code
_entity_poly.pdbx_strand_id
1 'polypeptide(L)'
;MKGFKESSRTILQDEDNTIWMSHGYRGIFHISLSNDLSRAESVTLYKSSKGLPPDLPYNIHKIDNELNISTSAGLFRYDSKGDVFYKNPKYTEIFGGFPYIDKITRDISGNFWFFTHTRMGVIRETERGKYLAEQAPFFRLNSMLLPSFEHLFIHNQGNIYIGSQNGLIHFSPRFNEFRKRGSDPAYIRSIRFISKDSALAITDPLIDNQKSWKDSRGASVPFRYNSASFRFSSPSFEFPEGTLFSYRLSGFDNDWSNWSRQGFKEYTNLKEGEYTFELKSINAFDAESEPVKFSFTIRPPFHRSFTAKLIYTILLLLILTGNIIFLRRRIEKARLSEILKREKDLEAQALVFREQSLIKEKEIVHLRNEALQNEMNHKTKELANATLNLLHKNKILSHLKENLTTLLHPQPGHDLKHQISQLIRKINREIKNEQHLEAFNTYFDEVHQDFISRLKNAYPSLTPKELRLCAYLRMNLSSKEIAPLMNISVRGLEISRYRLRKKLDIQHNMNLTDFIMSF
;
A
#
# COMPACT_ATOMS: atom_id res chain seq x y z
N MET A 1 -20.81 18.11 98.63
CA MET A 1 -21.88 17.30 99.26
C MET A 1 -21.26 16.20 100.09
N LYS A 2 -21.80 15.88 101.28
CA LYS A 2 -21.29 14.74 102.06
C LYS A 2 -21.62 13.42 101.35
N GLY A 3 -20.69 12.47 101.30
CA GLY A 3 -20.91 11.16 100.67
C GLY A 3 -20.59 11.07 99.17
N PHE A 4 -20.18 12.17 98.51
CA PHE A 4 -19.79 12.16 97.10
C PHE A 4 -18.65 13.15 96.83
N LYS A 5 -17.57 12.71 96.17
CA LYS A 5 -16.33 13.49 95.98
C LYS A 5 -15.88 13.68 94.53
N GLU A 6 -16.63 13.16 93.57
CA GLU A 6 -16.24 13.27 92.16
C GLU A 6 -16.54 14.68 91.61
N SER A 7 -15.68 15.17 90.73
CA SER A 7 -15.91 16.40 89.98
C SER A 7 -16.85 16.14 88.80
N SER A 8 -17.68 17.12 88.45
CA SER A 8 -18.47 17.05 87.24
C SER A 8 -18.54 18.37 86.53
N ARG A 9 -18.70 18.26 85.20
CA ARG A 9 -18.94 19.37 84.29
C ARG A 9 -20.43 19.65 84.11
N THR A 10 -21.25 18.61 84.11
CA THR A 10 -22.69 18.71 83.82
C THR A 10 -23.47 17.87 84.81
N ILE A 11 -24.39 18.55 85.50
CA ILE A 11 -25.40 17.96 86.39
C ILE A 11 -26.78 18.31 85.86
N LEU A 12 -27.71 17.37 85.98
CA LEU A 12 -29.11 17.55 85.66
C LEU A 12 -29.92 17.03 86.84
N GLN A 13 -30.68 17.92 87.45
CA GLN A 13 -31.64 17.55 88.49
C GLN A 13 -32.88 16.94 87.83
N ASP A 14 -33.25 15.76 88.30
CA ASP A 14 -34.46 15.06 87.91
C ASP A 14 -35.53 15.23 89.00
N GLU A 15 -36.63 14.49 88.92
CA GLU A 15 -37.64 14.46 89.97
C GLU A 15 -37.11 13.80 91.27
N ASP A 16 -37.81 14.01 92.39
CA ASP A 16 -37.56 13.34 93.68
C ASP A 16 -36.15 13.51 94.28
N ASN A 17 -35.58 14.73 94.20
CA ASN A 17 -34.24 15.05 94.75
C ASN A 17 -33.11 14.16 94.20
N THR A 18 -33.26 13.67 92.97
CA THR A 18 -32.21 12.92 92.28
C THR A 18 -31.45 13.78 91.28
N ILE A 19 -30.18 13.45 91.07
CA ILE A 19 -29.30 14.13 90.13
C ILE A 19 -28.63 13.11 89.22
N TRP A 20 -28.69 13.39 87.92
CA TRP A 20 -27.85 12.77 86.91
C TRP A 20 -26.60 13.61 86.70
N MET A 21 -25.45 12.96 86.67
CA MET A 21 -24.16 13.63 86.60
C MET A 21 -23.23 12.92 85.62
N SER A 22 -22.71 13.65 84.63
CA SER A 22 -21.75 13.09 83.67
C SER A 22 -20.34 13.26 84.19
N HIS A 23 -19.53 12.21 84.08
CA HIS A 23 -18.11 12.23 84.39
C HIS A 23 -17.30 11.83 83.15
N GLY A 24 -16.40 12.70 82.70
CA GLY A 24 -15.68 12.55 81.42
C GLY A 24 -14.90 11.24 81.27
N TYR A 25 -14.47 10.63 82.37
CA TYR A 25 -13.67 9.39 82.36
C TYR A 25 -14.33 8.18 83.03
N ARG A 26 -15.54 8.32 83.58
CA ARG A 26 -16.14 7.26 84.40
C ARG A 26 -17.53 6.84 83.95
N GLY A 27 -18.27 7.71 83.27
CA GLY A 27 -19.63 7.43 82.81
C GLY A 27 -20.64 8.34 83.47
N ILE A 28 -21.86 7.84 83.68
CA ILE A 28 -22.97 8.60 84.25
C ILE A 28 -23.20 8.17 85.69
N PHE A 29 -23.21 9.11 86.62
CA PHE A 29 -23.66 8.90 87.99
C PHE A 29 -25.14 9.29 88.12
N HIS A 30 -25.89 8.47 88.84
CA HIS A 30 -27.21 8.80 89.35
C HIS A 30 -27.13 8.87 90.88
N ILE A 31 -27.55 9.99 91.45
CA ILE A 31 -27.32 10.31 92.85
C ILE A 31 -28.65 10.69 93.48
N SER A 32 -29.07 9.96 94.51
CA SER A 32 -30.20 10.35 95.35
C SER A 32 -29.71 11.24 96.49
N LEU A 33 -30.37 12.36 96.71
CA LEU A 33 -30.02 13.32 97.75
C LEU A 33 -30.93 13.22 98.95
N SER A 34 -30.40 13.61 100.11
CA SER A 34 -31.21 13.88 101.30
C SER A 34 -32.18 15.03 101.05
N ASN A 35 -33.29 15.09 101.80
CA ASN A 35 -34.30 16.13 101.64
C ASN A 35 -33.77 17.57 101.80
N ASP A 36 -32.68 17.76 102.55
CA ASP A 36 -31.98 19.04 102.72
C ASP A 36 -30.87 19.29 101.68
N LEU A 37 -30.72 18.38 100.71
CA LEU A 37 -29.73 18.38 99.63
C LEU A 37 -28.26 18.39 100.09
N SER A 38 -27.99 18.09 101.37
CA SER A 38 -26.64 18.21 101.95
C SER A 38 -25.77 16.95 101.79
N ARG A 39 -26.40 15.79 101.55
CA ARG A 39 -25.75 14.47 101.50
C ARG A 39 -26.28 13.63 100.33
N ALA A 40 -25.39 12.84 99.71
CA ALA A 40 -25.77 11.76 98.81
C ALA A 40 -26.17 10.53 99.63
N GLU A 41 -27.40 10.08 99.47
CA GLU A 41 -27.94 8.89 100.14
C GLU A 41 -27.64 7.61 99.36
N SER A 42 -27.65 7.70 98.02
CA SER A 42 -27.23 6.62 97.14
C SER A 42 -26.52 7.17 95.91
N VAL A 43 -25.59 6.38 95.38
CA VAL A 43 -24.78 6.73 94.21
C VAL A 43 -24.65 5.49 93.34
N THR A 44 -25.19 5.54 92.12
CA THR A 44 -25.09 4.47 91.13
C THR A 44 -24.28 4.96 89.94
N LEU A 45 -23.34 4.14 89.46
CA LEU A 45 -22.52 4.44 88.29
C LEU A 45 -22.92 3.57 87.10
N TYR A 46 -23.33 4.23 86.01
CA TYR A 46 -23.73 3.64 84.75
C TYR A 46 -22.62 3.72 83.71
N LYS A 47 -22.35 2.58 83.08
CA LYS A 47 -21.35 2.37 82.01
C LYS A 47 -21.93 1.41 80.95
N SER A 48 -21.06 0.75 80.19
CA SER A 48 -21.45 -0.20 79.15
C SER A 48 -22.22 -1.42 79.65
N SER A 49 -21.99 -1.85 80.89
CA SER A 49 -22.76 -2.93 81.53
C SER A 49 -24.26 -2.64 81.65
N LYS A 50 -24.67 -1.38 81.47
CA LYS A 50 -26.06 -0.91 81.56
C LYS A 50 -26.59 -0.41 80.21
N GLY A 51 -26.03 -0.90 79.09
CA GLY A 51 -26.56 -0.67 77.74
C GLY A 51 -25.99 0.55 77.00
N LEU A 52 -25.07 1.31 77.63
CA LEU A 52 -24.30 2.35 76.95
C LEU A 52 -23.17 1.74 76.09
N PRO A 53 -22.67 2.44 75.05
CA PRO A 53 -21.44 2.05 74.36
C PRO A 53 -20.22 2.07 75.29
N PRO A 54 -19.10 1.40 74.99
CA PRO A 54 -17.91 1.42 75.84
C PRO A 54 -17.12 2.74 75.77
N ASP A 55 -17.28 3.52 74.69
CA ASP A 55 -16.47 4.71 74.44
C ASP A 55 -16.97 5.93 75.23
N LEU A 56 -16.07 6.52 76.00
CA LEU A 56 -16.27 7.81 76.69
C LEU A 56 -15.78 8.97 75.82
N PRO A 57 -16.24 10.22 76.06
CA PRO A 57 -17.14 10.65 77.13
C PRO A 57 -18.63 10.46 76.82
N TYR A 58 -19.44 10.41 77.89
CA TYR A 58 -20.88 10.57 77.80
C TYR A 58 -21.27 11.98 78.26
N ASN A 59 -22.14 12.66 77.51
CA ASN A 59 -22.71 13.95 77.92
C ASN A 59 -24.21 13.82 78.15
N ILE A 60 -24.70 14.51 79.18
CA ILE A 60 -26.12 14.52 79.55
C ILE A 60 -26.81 15.72 78.93
N HIS A 61 -27.99 15.48 78.36
CA HIS A 61 -28.85 16.50 77.77
C HIS A 61 -30.29 16.32 78.24
N LYS A 62 -30.98 17.42 78.54
CA LYS A 62 -32.44 17.45 78.71
C LYS A 62 -33.07 17.89 77.40
N ILE A 63 -33.77 16.99 76.72
CA ILE A 63 -34.45 17.28 75.44
C ILE A 63 -35.93 16.94 75.62
N ASP A 64 -36.82 17.91 75.46
CA ASP A 64 -38.27 17.74 75.63
C ASP A 64 -38.66 17.12 76.97
N ASN A 65 -37.98 17.55 78.04
CA ASN A 65 -38.11 17.01 79.40
C ASN A 65 -37.65 15.55 79.56
N GLU A 66 -37.03 14.95 78.54
CA GLU A 66 -36.45 13.60 78.60
C GLU A 66 -34.93 13.64 78.78
N LEU A 67 -34.42 12.79 79.66
CA LEU A 67 -32.98 12.55 79.82
C LEU A 67 -32.43 11.82 78.58
N ASN A 68 -31.43 12.43 77.95
CA ASN A 68 -30.73 11.83 76.82
C ASN A 68 -29.22 11.88 77.04
N ILE A 69 -28.55 10.76 76.78
CA ILE A 69 -27.10 10.60 76.90
C ILE A 69 -26.50 10.54 75.50
N SER A 70 -25.70 11.52 75.12
CA SER A 70 -24.96 11.48 73.86
C SER A 70 -23.68 10.67 74.01
N THR A 71 -23.41 9.83 73.02
CA THR A 71 -22.29 8.89 72.99
C THR A 71 -21.66 8.85 71.59
N SER A 72 -20.65 7.99 71.39
CA SER A 72 -20.09 7.70 70.05
C SER A 72 -21.13 7.11 69.09
N ALA A 73 -22.11 6.36 69.60
CA ALA A 73 -23.09 5.61 68.81
C ALA A 73 -24.46 6.31 68.66
N GLY A 74 -24.55 7.58 69.09
CA GLY A 74 -25.77 8.40 69.06
C GLY A 74 -26.31 8.73 70.44
N LEU A 75 -27.61 9.01 70.53
CA LEU A 75 -28.28 9.38 71.78
C LEU A 75 -29.00 8.18 72.39
N PHE A 76 -28.87 8.03 73.70
CA PHE A 76 -29.47 6.97 74.49
C PHE A 76 -30.44 7.56 75.49
N ARG A 77 -31.55 6.88 75.74
CA ARG A 77 -32.49 7.21 76.80
C ARG A 77 -32.41 6.17 77.91
N TYR A 78 -32.75 6.61 79.11
CA TYR A 78 -32.83 5.75 80.29
C TYR A 78 -34.24 5.18 80.44
N ASP A 79 -34.35 3.89 80.75
CA ASP A 79 -35.59 3.28 81.21
C ASP A 79 -35.50 2.92 82.69
N SER A 80 -36.31 3.59 83.48
CA SER A 80 -36.38 3.42 84.93
C SER A 80 -36.94 2.06 85.35
N LYS A 81 -37.75 1.40 84.50
CA LYS A 81 -38.30 0.07 84.82
C LYS A 81 -37.26 -1.03 84.71
N GLY A 82 -36.46 -0.99 83.64
CA GLY A 82 -35.40 -1.95 83.38
C GLY A 82 -34.04 -1.59 83.97
N ASP A 83 -33.87 -0.38 84.50
CA ASP A 83 -32.58 0.18 84.95
C ASP A 83 -31.48 0.03 83.88
N VAL A 84 -31.82 0.41 82.64
CA VAL A 84 -30.97 0.20 81.46
C VAL A 84 -31.10 1.35 80.48
N PHE A 85 -30.02 1.61 79.74
CA PHE A 85 -30.00 2.54 78.63
C PHE A 85 -30.20 1.82 77.30
N TYR A 86 -30.96 2.44 76.40
CA TYR A 86 -31.02 2.01 75.01
C TYR A 86 -31.06 3.21 74.09
N LYS A 87 -30.70 2.96 72.83
CA LYS A 87 -30.63 3.97 71.79
C LYS A 87 -32.00 4.64 71.61
N ASN A 88 -32.02 5.97 71.64
CA ASN A 88 -33.20 6.76 71.32
C ASN A 88 -33.27 6.94 69.80
N PRO A 89 -34.17 6.24 69.07
CA PRO A 89 -34.18 6.25 67.61
C PRO A 89 -34.50 7.64 67.08
N LYS A 90 -35.47 8.35 67.67
CA LYS A 90 -35.90 9.69 67.26
C LYS A 90 -34.72 10.66 67.26
N TYR A 91 -34.06 10.86 68.40
CA TYR A 91 -32.95 11.82 68.46
C TYR A 91 -31.69 11.31 67.77
N THR A 92 -31.44 10.00 67.75
CA THR A 92 -30.27 9.50 67.01
C THR A 92 -30.41 9.71 65.50
N GLU A 93 -31.62 9.60 64.96
CA GLU A 93 -31.87 9.91 63.55
C GLU A 93 -31.71 11.42 63.28
N ILE A 94 -32.29 12.28 64.12
CA ILE A 94 -32.18 13.74 64.00
C ILE A 94 -30.73 14.21 63.99
N PHE A 95 -29.90 13.68 64.89
CA PHE A 95 -28.48 14.01 65.00
C PHE A 95 -27.56 13.04 64.24
N GLY A 96 -28.13 12.23 63.33
CA GLY A 96 -27.39 11.25 62.55
C GLY A 96 -26.24 11.90 61.79
N GLY A 97 -25.02 11.36 61.97
CA GLY A 97 -23.80 11.91 61.38
C GLY A 97 -22.96 12.79 62.32
N PHE A 98 -23.43 13.07 63.54
CA PHE A 98 -22.66 13.81 64.56
C PHE A 98 -22.39 12.92 65.79
N PRO A 99 -21.23 12.22 65.85
CA PRO A 99 -20.81 11.54 67.07
C PRO A 99 -20.37 12.56 68.13
N TYR A 100 -20.48 12.20 69.41
CA TYR A 100 -19.99 13.00 70.55
C TYR A 100 -20.52 14.44 70.57
N ILE A 101 -21.82 14.58 70.75
CA ILE A 101 -22.44 15.89 70.94
C ILE A 101 -22.14 16.38 72.36
N ASP A 102 -21.50 17.52 72.47
CA ASP A 102 -21.10 18.11 73.76
C ASP A 102 -22.24 18.81 74.47
N LYS A 103 -23.10 19.49 73.70
CA LYS A 103 -24.26 20.20 74.23
C LYS A 103 -25.38 20.28 73.21
N ILE A 104 -26.60 20.10 73.68
CA ILE A 104 -27.83 20.33 72.91
C ILE A 104 -28.66 21.39 73.63
N THR A 105 -29.22 22.32 72.88
CA THR A 105 -30.12 23.35 73.41
C THR A 105 -31.26 23.57 72.42
N ARG A 106 -32.50 23.52 72.90
CA ARG A 106 -33.68 23.76 72.07
C ARG A 106 -34.05 25.24 72.11
N ASP A 107 -34.33 25.84 70.95
CA ASP A 107 -34.82 27.21 70.88
C ASP A 107 -36.36 27.30 70.95
N ILE A 108 -36.87 28.53 71.06
CA ILE A 108 -38.31 28.83 71.18
C ILE A 108 -39.08 28.39 69.92
N SER A 109 -38.41 28.28 68.78
CA SER A 109 -39.00 27.81 67.52
C SER A 109 -38.89 26.29 67.35
N GLY A 110 -38.32 25.58 68.31
CA GLY A 110 -38.16 24.13 68.29
C GLY A 110 -36.93 23.64 67.52
N ASN A 111 -36.02 24.52 67.08
CA ASN A 111 -34.78 24.08 66.44
C ASN A 111 -33.80 23.56 67.50
N PHE A 112 -32.97 22.59 67.11
CA PHE A 112 -31.93 22.05 67.97
C PHE A 112 -30.59 22.69 67.67
N TRP A 113 -30.11 23.49 68.61
CA TRP A 113 -28.74 23.97 68.61
C TRP A 113 -27.84 22.90 69.21
N PHE A 114 -26.72 22.63 68.55
CA PHE A 114 -25.79 21.62 69.01
C PHE A 114 -24.34 22.06 68.87
N PHE A 115 -23.53 21.52 69.77
CA PHE A 115 -22.08 21.65 69.78
C PHE A 115 -21.47 20.26 69.75
N THR A 116 -20.45 20.09 68.91
CA THR A 116 -19.50 18.98 68.96
C THR A 116 -18.13 19.55 69.27
N HIS A 117 -17.15 18.67 69.50
CA HIS A 117 -15.80 19.06 69.89
C HIS A 117 -15.14 20.14 69.02
N THR A 118 -15.54 20.23 67.74
CA THR A 118 -14.93 21.16 66.78
C THR A 118 -15.93 22.06 66.05
N ARG A 119 -17.25 21.87 66.24
CA ARG A 119 -18.26 22.53 65.41
C ARG A 119 -19.50 22.86 66.20
N MET A 120 -20.19 23.91 65.78
CA MET A 120 -21.57 24.14 66.18
C MET A 120 -22.49 24.14 64.96
N GLY A 121 -23.78 23.91 65.21
CA GLY A 121 -24.80 23.98 64.18
C GLY A 121 -26.18 24.15 64.76
N VAL A 122 -27.14 24.35 63.85
CA VAL A 122 -28.57 24.33 64.16
C VAL A 122 -29.26 23.31 63.26
N ILE A 123 -30.03 22.41 63.87
CA ILE A 123 -30.88 21.48 63.15
C ILE A 123 -32.29 22.06 63.13
N ARG A 124 -32.83 22.22 61.92
CA ARG A 124 -34.17 22.73 61.67
C ARG A 124 -35.03 21.66 61.05
N GLU A 125 -36.30 21.61 61.43
CA GLU A 125 -37.29 20.79 60.73
C GLU A 125 -37.69 21.52 59.45
N THR A 126 -37.53 20.87 58.28
CA THR A 126 -37.82 21.48 56.97
C THR A 126 -39.21 21.06 56.47
N GLU A 127 -39.50 19.77 56.57
CA GLU A 127 -40.79 19.15 56.33
C GLU A 127 -41.10 18.28 57.55
N ARG A 128 -42.38 17.95 57.78
CA ARG A 128 -42.78 17.15 58.93
C ARG A 128 -41.95 15.86 59.04
N GLY A 129 -41.13 15.76 60.08
CA GLY A 129 -40.23 14.62 60.33
C GLY A 129 -38.88 14.63 59.58
N LYS A 130 -38.61 15.60 58.72
CA LYS A 130 -37.30 15.78 58.05
C LYS A 130 -36.53 16.92 58.68
N TYR A 131 -35.26 16.66 58.95
CA TYR A 131 -34.37 17.58 59.65
C TYR A 131 -33.17 17.92 58.77
N LEU A 132 -32.78 19.20 58.77
CA LEU A 132 -31.59 19.71 58.08
C LEU A 132 -30.63 20.31 59.11
N ALA A 133 -29.38 19.83 59.12
CA ALA A 133 -28.31 20.37 59.95
C ALA A 133 -27.55 21.49 59.22
N GLU A 134 -27.66 22.71 59.71
CA GLU A 134 -26.97 23.89 59.20
C GLU A 134 -25.74 24.21 60.06
N GLN A 135 -24.54 24.03 59.49
CA GLN A 135 -23.26 24.38 60.14
C GLN A 135 -22.55 25.56 59.47
N ALA A 136 -22.81 25.80 58.19
CA ALA A 136 -22.08 26.77 57.38
C ALA A 136 -22.04 28.20 57.95
N PRO A 137 -23.16 28.75 58.48
CA PRO A 137 -23.13 30.09 59.08
C PRO A 137 -22.19 30.22 60.29
N PHE A 138 -21.89 29.11 60.96
CA PHE A 138 -21.14 29.10 62.22
C PHE A 138 -19.67 28.69 62.06
N PHE A 139 -19.24 28.29 60.87
CA PHE A 139 -17.86 27.84 60.67
C PHE A 139 -16.81 28.89 61.06
N ARG A 140 -17.09 30.19 60.88
CA ARG A 140 -16.20 31.28 61.36
C ARG A 140 -16.07 31.29 62.88
N LEU A 141 -17.12 30.87 63.58
CA LEU A 141 -17.17 30.84 65.03
C LEU A 141 -16.43 29.62 65.59
N ASN A 142 -16.25 28.53 64.83
CA ASN A 142 -15.64 27.29 65.31
C ASN A 142 -14.26 27.51 65.97
N SER A 143 -13.43 28.41 65.42
CA SER A 143 -12.12 28.76 65.98
C SER A 143 -12.19 29.61 67.26
N MET A 144 -13.36 30.19 67.54
CA MET A 144 -13.62 31.07 68.69
C MET A 144 -14.36 30.35 69.81
N LEU A 145 -14.91 29.15 69.56
CA LEU A 145 -15.61 28.36 70.56
C LEU A 145 -14.66 27.92 71.66
N LEU A 146 -15.21 27.70 72.85
CA LEU A 146 -14.51 27.09 73.98
C LEU A 146 -14.85 25.60 74.01
N PRO A 147 -13.97 24.71 73.50
CA PRO A 147 -14.26 23.28 73.52
C PRO A 147 -14.51 22.82 74.94
N SER A 148 -15.55 22.01 75.12
CA SER A 148 -16.03 21.53 76.42
C SER A 148 -16.62 22.60 77.36
N PHE A 149 -16.68 23.88 77.00
CA PHE A 149 -17.33 24.91 77.83
C PHE A 149 -18.31 25.74 76.99
N GLU A 150 -18.97 25.09 76.05
CA GLU A 150 -19.88 25.73 75.11
C GLU A 150 -21.11 26.25 75.86
N HIS A 151 -21.36 27.54 75.70
CA HIS A 151 -22.51 28.20 76.30
C HIS A 151 -23.32 28.92 75.24
N LEU A 152 -24.62 28.64 75.23
CA LEU A 152 -25.59 29.27 74.35
C LEU A 152 -26.69 29.86 75.23
N PHE A 153 -26.92 31.16 75.13
CA PHE A 153 -28.02 31.85 75.77
C PHE A 153 -28.96 32.38 74.70
N ILE A 154 -30.16 31.82 74.63
CA ILE A 154 -31.19 32.20 73.67
C ILE A 154 -32.10 33.22 74.37
N HIS A 155 -31.96 34.50 74.01
CA HIS A 155 -32.81 35.54 74.57
C HIS A 155 -34.18 35.59 73.88
N ASN A 156 -34.18 35.54 72.53
CA ASN A 156 -35.38 35.42 71.71
C ASN A 156 -35.02 34.92 70.29
N GLN A 157 -36.02 34.76 69.41
CA GLN A 157 -35.84 34.28 68.02
C GLN A 157 -34.82 35.08 67.18
N GLY A 158 -34.54 36.33 67.55
CA GLY A 158 -33.60 37.20 66.84
C GLY A 158 -32.27 37.41 67.56
N ASN A 159 -32.11 36.93 68.79
CA ASN A 159 -30.96 37.27 69.64
C ASN A 159 -30.47 36.05 70.40
N ILE A 160 -29.33 35.53 69.94
CA ILE A 160 -28.65 34.38 70.51
C ILE A 160 -27.24 34.81 70.89
N TYR A 161 -26.83 34.48 72.10
CA TYR A 161 -25.51 34.82 72.62
C TYR A 161 -24.69 33.54 72.83
N ILE A 162 -23.51 33.49 72.22
CA ILE A 162 -22.61 32.34 72.26
C ILE A 162 -21.36 32.74 73.03
N GLY A 163 -21.00 31.96 74.05
CA GLY A 163 -19.75 32.14 74.77
C GLY A 163 -18.56 31.77 73.89
N SER A 164 -17.53 32.61 73.89
CA SER A 164 -16.31 32.42 73.09
C SER A 164 -15.05 32.63 73.94
N GLN A 165 -13.91 32.18 73.42
CA GLN A 165 -12.61 32.38 74.08
C GLN A 165 -12.28 33.86 74.32
N ASN A 166 -12.79 34.75 73.45
CA ASN A 166 -12.48 36.18 73.46
C ASN A 166 -13.67 37.05 73.92
N GLY A 167 -14.65 36.47 74.65
CA GLY A 167 -15.82 37.17 75.16
C GLY A 167 -17.14 36.62 74.63
N LEU A 168 -18.06 37.50 74.23
CA LEU A 168 -19.43 37.15 73.86
C LEU A 168 -19.67 37.37 72.36
N ILE A 169 -20.17 36.34 71.67
CA ILE A 169 -20.64 36.46 70.28
C ILE A 169 -22.15 36.67 70.32
N HIS A 170 -22.64 37.72 69.64
CA HIS A 170 -24.06 37.90 69.38
C HIS A 170 -24.38 37.42 67.97
N PHE A 171 -25.33 36.49 67.87
CA PHE A 171 -25.81 35.91 66.63
C PHE A 171 -27.29 36.21 66.46
N SER A 172 -27.67 36.72 65.28
CA SER A 172 -29.07 36.92 64.91
C SER A 172 -29.49 35.96 63.80
N PRO A 173 -30.41 35.01 64.05
CA PRO A 173 -30.96 34.13 63.01
C PRO A 173 -31.70 34.88 61.89
N ARG A 174 -32.10 36.14 62.12
CA ARG A 174 -32.71 36.99 61.10
C ARG A 174 -31.70 37.43 60.04
N PHE A 175 -30.42 37.47 60.39
CA PHE A 175 -29.32 37.82 59.49
C PHE A 175 -28.93 36.64 58.58
N ASN A 176 -29.92 35.94 58.03
CA ASN A 176 -29.70 34.84 57.09
C ASN A 176 -29.66 35.32 55.63
N GLU A 177 -29.41 36.62 55.40
CA GLU A 177 -29.08 37.17 54.07
C GLU A 177 -27.84 36.53 53.44
N PHE A 178 -27.03 35.80 54.22
CA PHE A 178 -25.97 34.92 53.71
C PHE A 178 -26.50 33.85 52.74
N ARG A 179 -27.73 33.35 52.91
CA ARG A 179 -28.38 32.44 51.92
C ARG A 179 -28.65 33.11 50.58
N LYS A 180 -28.73 34.44 50.55
CA LYS A 180 -28.91 35.22 49.31
C LYS A 180 -27.58 35.62 48.67
N ARG A 181 -26.42 35.27 49.26
CA ARG A 181 -25.17 35.36 48.49
C ARG A 181 -25.33 34.40 47.32
N GLY A 182 -25.38 34.97 46.12
CA GLY A 182 -25.32 34.20 44.88
C GLY A 182 -24.14 33.25 44.90
N SER A 183 -24.17 32.26 44.03
CA SER A 183 -23.12 31.27 43.95
C SER A 183 -21.75 31.90 43.66
N ASP A 184 -20.72 31.38 44.31
CA ASP A 184 -19.34 31.75 44.03
C ASP A 184 -18.96 31.14 42.67
N PRO A 185 -18.57 31.95 41.66
CA PRO A 185 -18.26 31.44 40.34
C PRO A 185 -17.03 30.52 40.39
N ALA A 186 -17.12 29.38 39.69
CA ALA A 186 -15.95 28.54 39.44
C ALA A 186 -15.03 29.19 38.40
N TYR A 187 -13.72 28.97 38.51
CA TYR A 187 -12.73 29.44 37.55
C TYR A 187 -11.77 28.32 37.17
N ILE A 188 -11.55 28.15 35.87
CA ILE A 188 -10.45 27.33 35.35
C ILE A 188 -9.18 28.18 35.41
N ARG A 189 -8.20 27.73 36.21
CA ARG A 189 -6.95 28.46 36.50
C ARG A 189 -5.82 28.08 35.56
N SER A 190 -5.75 26.82 35.16
CA SER A 190 -4.73 26.37 34.22
C SER A 190 -5.22 25.15 33.45
N ILE A 191 -4.86 25.08 32.17
CA ILE A 191 -5.11 23.93 31.32
C ILE A 191 -3.76 23.48 30.78
N ARG A 192 -3.39 22.22 31.02
CA ARG A 192 -2.15 21.64 30.48
C ARG A 192 -2.48 20.45 29.59
N PHE A 193 -2.02 20.49 28.35
CA PHE A 193 -2.03 19.35 27.45
C PHE A 193 -0.68 18.65 27.51
N ILE A 194 -0.66 17.40 27.93
CA ILE A 194 0.54 16.66 28.32
C ILE A 194 0.82 15.57 27.29
N SER A 195 2.10 15.41 26.95
CA SER A 195 2.67 14.31 26.18
C SER A 195 3.70 13.57 27.04
N LYS A 196 4.27 12.47 26.55
CA LYS A 196 5.27 11.70 27.30
C LYS A 196 6.48 12.54 27.74
N ASP A 197 6.93 13.45 26.87
CA ASP A 197 8.21 14.15 27.05
C ASP A 197 8.07 15.67 27.21
N SER A 198 6.85 16.21 27.10
CA SER A 198 6.61 17.66 27.13
C SER A 198 5.17 18.00 27.48
N ALA A 199 4.93 19.21 27.99
CA ALA A 199 3.58 19.72 28.24
C ALA A 199 3.38 21.06 27.55
N LEU A 200 2.26 21.21 26.84
CA LEU A 200 1.72 22.49 26.42
C LEU A 200 0.86 23.04 27.54
N ALA A 201 1.37 24.00 28.29
CA ALA A 201 0.59 24.73 29.26
C ALA A 201 -0.09 25.91 28.56
N ILE A 202 -1.43 25.91 28.57
CA ILE A 202 -2.21 27.14 28.35
C ILE A 202 -2.39 27.75 29.73
N THR A 203 -1.36 28.48 30.15
CA THR A 203 -1.40 29.36 31.32
C THR A 203 -1.54 30.77 30.79
N ASP A 204 -2.76 31.28 30.74
CA ASP A 204 -2.92 32.70 30.47
C ASP A 204 -2.64 33.48 31.77
N PRO A 205 -1.66 34.41 31.81
CA PRO A 205 -1.43 35.24 32.98
C PRO A 205 -2.57 36.26 33.18
N LEU A 206 -3.21 36.69 32.10
CA LEU A 206 -4.24 37.72 32.03
C LEU A 206 -4.97 37.52 30.70
N ILE A 207 -6.13 36.87 30.72
CA ILE A 207 -7.14 37.10 29.67
C ILE A 207 -7.41 38.61 29.70
N ASP A 208 -6.80 39.30 28.75
CA ASP A 208 -6.82 40.75 28.58
C ASP A 208 -8.26 41.26 28.56
N ASN A 209 -8.66 41.83 29.71
CA ASN A 209 -9.72 42.80 29.98
C ASN A 209 -11.09 42.75 29.27
N GLN A 210 -11.47 41.76 28.47
CA GLN A 210 -12.88 41.61 28.02
C GLN A 210 -13.29 40.28 27.36
N LYS A 211 -12.39 39.31 27.13
CA LYS A 211 -12.77 38.01 26.51
C LYS A 211 -12.55 36.82 27.43
N SER A 212 -13.41 36.74 28.45
CA SER A 212 -13.67 35.53 29.24
C SER A 212 -13.56 34.24 28.41
N TRP A 213 -13.06 33.14 29.00
CA TRP A 213 -13.09 31.78 28.44
C TRP A 213 -14.44 31.37 27.82
N LYS A 214 -15.52 32.08 28.16
CA LYS A 214 -16.83 32.01 27.50
C LYS A 214 -16.78 32.16 25.97
N ASP A 215 -15.77 32.84 25.41
CA ASP A 215 -15.63 33.08 23.96
C ASP A 215 -14.45 32.36 23.28
N SER A 216 -13.60 31.64 24.02
CA SER A 216 -12.48 30.89 23.44
C SER A 216 -12.97 29.65 22.70
N ARG A 217 -13.48 29.87 21.49
CA ARG A 217 -13.73 28.83 20.50
C ARG A 217 -12.39 28.23 20.06
N GLY A 218 -12.13 26.98 20.46
CA GLY A 218 -11.33 26.05 19.67
C GLY A 218 -9.82 26.10 19.87
N ALA A 219 -9.34 25.89 21.11
CA ALA A 219 -7.93 25.53 21.29
C ALA A 219 -7.66 24.21 20.54
N SER A 220 -6.81 24.27 19.51
CA SER A 220 -6.56 23.13 18.62
C SER A 220 -5.25 22.45 19.01
N VAL A 221 -5.35 21.25 19.57
CA VAL A 221 -4.26 20.54 20.23
C VAL A 221 -3.74 19.41 19.35
N PRO A 222 -2.43 19.32 19.07
CA PRO A 222 -1.87 18.20 18.34
C PRO A 222 -2.04 16.86 19.09
N PHE A 223 -2.30 15.77 18.37
CA PHE A 223 -2.53 14.43 18.95
C PHE A 223 -1.46 13.96 19.95
N ARG A 224 -0.20 14.41 19.81
CA ARG A 224 0.87 14.05 20.74
C ARG A 224 0.60 14.51 22.18
N TYR A 225 -0.25 15.53 22.37
CA TYR A 225 -0.64 16.08 23.67
C TYR A 225 -2.07 15.66 24.04
N ASN A 226 -2.35 14.37 23.97
CA ASN A 226 -3.69 13.81 24.16
C ASN A 226 -4.08 13.56 25.63
N SER A 227 -3.31 14.07 26.58
CA SER A 227 -3.72 14.11 27.99
C SER A 227 -4.00 15.55 28.38
N ALA A 228 -5.08 15.82 29.11
CA ALA A 228 -5.47 17.16 29.53
C ALA A 228 -5.60 17.21 31.06
N SER A 229 -4.97 18.22 31.68
CA SER A 229 -5.01 18.47 33.12
C SER A 229 -5.60 19.86 33.35
N PHE A 230 -6.74 19.90 34.03
CA PHE A 230 -7.49 21.11 34.37
C PHE A 230 -7.27 21.38 35.85
N ARG A 231 -6.85 22.60 36.20
CA ARG A 231 -6.87 23.08 37.59
C ARG A 231 -7.88 24.20 37.71
N PHE A 232 -8.62 24.20 38.79
CA PHE A 232 -9.72 25.13 39.00
C PHE A 232 -9.86 25.52 40.47
N SER A 233 -10.53 26.65 40.68
CA SER A 233 -10.76 27.23 42.00
C SER A 233 -12.06 28.04 42.00
N SER A 234 -12.61 28.30 43.18
CA SER A 234 -13.71 29.24 43.39
C SER A 234 -13.29 30.20 44.51
N PRO A 235 -13.62 31.50 44.44
CA PRO A 235 -13.16 32.52 45.38
C PRO A 235 -13.94 32.50 46.71
N SER A 236 -14.19 31.32 47.27
CA SER A 236 -14.85 31.18 48.58
C SER A 236 -13.80 31.32 49.70
N PHE A 237 -13.41 32.57 50.00
CA PHE A 237 -12.36 32.87 50.99
C PHE A 237 -12.78 32.60 52.42
N GLU A 238 -14.09 32.72 52.70
CA GLU A 238 -14.60 32.52 54.06
C GLU A 238 -14.54 31.04 54.45
N PHE A 239 -14.86 30.14 53.51
CA PHE A 239 -14.91 28.70 53.74
C PHE A 239 -14.37 27.89 52.54
N PRO A 240 -13.05 27.90 52.31
CA PRO A 240 -12.46 27.13 51.21
C PRO A 240 -12.81 25.63 51.29
N GLU A 241 -12.83 25.06 52.50
CA GLU A 241 -13.16 23.66 52.77
C GLU A 241 -14.62 23.27 52.49
N GLY A 242 -15.52 24.26 52.46
CA GLY A 242 -16.93 24.07 52.16
C GLY A 242 -17.24 24.10 50.67
N THR A 243 -16.26 24.42 49.82
CA THR A 243 -16.46 24.47 48.38
C THR A 243 -16.24 23.10 47.75
N LEU A 244 -17.25 22.63 47.01
CA LEU A 244 -17.17 21.40 46.23
C LEU A 244 -17.27 21.73 44.75
N PHE A 245 -16.61 20.93 43.92
CA PHE A 245 -16.61 21.04 42.48
C PHE A 245 -17.25 19.81 41.86
N SER A 246 -17.95 20.02 40.76
CA SER A 246 -18.41 18.98 39.86
C SER A 246 -18.02 19.35 38.44
N TYR A 247 -17.58 18.37 37.67
CA TYR A 247 -17.06 18.59 36.33
C TYR A 247 -17.48 17.46 35.39
N ARG A 248 -17.43 17.73 34.09
CA ARG A 248 -17.53 16.71 33.04
C ARG A 248 -16.81 17.16 31.77
N LEU A 249 -16.37 16.20 30.98
CA LEU A 249 -15.80 16.44 29.66
C LEU A 249 -16.76 15.91 28.59
N SER A 250 -17.58 16.78 27.99
CA SER A 250 -18.45 16.39 26.88
C SER A 250 -17.61 15.84 25.73
N GLY A 251 -17.99 14.67 25.21
CA GLY A 251 -17.20 13.89 24.25
C GLY A 251 -16.38 12.76 24.89
N PHE A 252 -16.33 12.69 26.23
CA PHE A 252 -15.67 11.63 26.99
C PHE A 252 -16.55 11.11 28.16
N ASP A 253 -17.09 12.02 28.97
CA ASP A 253 -18.02 11.71 30.07
C ASP A 253 -19.49 11.83 29.63
N ASN A 254 -20.37 11.00 30.19
CA ASN A 254 -21.81 11.08 29.98
C ASN A 254 -22.50 12.03 30.99
N ASP A 255 -22.12 11.92 32.27
CA ASP A 255 -22.75 12.62 33.39
C ASP A 255 -21.75 13.52 34.14
N TRP A 256 -22.28 14.41 34.97
CA TRP A 256 -21.48 15.19 35.91
C TRP A 256 -20.81 14.31 36.96
N SER A 257 -19.59 14.66 37.37
CA SER A 257 -18.91 13.98 38.46
C SER A 257 -19.65 14.18 39.79
N ASN A 258 -19.45 13.25 40.73
CA ASN A 258 -19.78 13.49 42.13
C ASN A 258 -19.08 14.75 42.64
N TRP A 259 -19.71 15.44 43.59
CA TRP A 259 -19.16 16.61 44.25
C TRP A 259 -17.89 16.26 45.01
N SER A 260 -16.81 17.01 44.77
CA SER A 260 -15.49 16.75 45.35
C SER A 260 -14.76 18.04 45.70
N ARG A 261 -13.91 18.00 46.73
CA ARG A 261 -13.01 19.12 47.09
C ARG A 261 -11.79 19.24 46.17
N GLN A 262 -11.55 18.26 45.30
CA GLN A 262 -10.37 18.26 44.44
C GLN A 262 -10.44 19.40 43.42
N GLY A 263 -9.54 20.38 43.53
CA GLY A 263 -9.41 21.52 42.62
C GLY A 263 -8.70 21.21 41.29
N PHE A 264 -8.69 19.94 40.86
CA PHE A 264 -8.11 19.55 39.58
C PHE A 264 -8.76 18.27 39.03
N LYS A 265 -8.65 18.09 37.71
CA LYS A 265 -9.05 16.87 37.02
C LYS A 265 -8.10 16.58 35.86
N GLU A 266 -7.74 15.32 35.69
CA GLU A 266 -6.92 14.85 34.59
C GLU A 266 -7.68 13.83 33.73
N TYR A 267 -7.51 13.97 32.42
CA TYR A 267 -7.96 13.04 31.40
C TYR A 267 -6.74 12.58 30.61
N THR A 268 -6.68 11.29 30.31
CA THR A 268 -5.55 10.69 29.58
C THR A 268 -6.06 9.98 28.34
N ASN A 269 -5.20 9.83 27.34
CA ASN A 269 -5.50 9.09 26.11
C ASN A 269 -6.78 9.55 25.39
N LEU A 270 -7.02 10.85 25.35
CA LEU A 270 -8.12 11.43 24.59
C LEU A 270 -7.91 11.15 23.09
N LYS A 271 -8.98 10.81 22.40
CA LYS A 271 -8.95 10.51 20.96
C LYS A 271 -9.02 11.81 20.16
N GLU A 272 -8.84 11.71 18.85
CA GLU A 272 -9.17 12.81 17.94
C GLU A 272 -10.66 13.16 18.01
N GLY A 273 -10.98 14.44 18.13
CA GLY A 273 -12.35 14.89 18.33
C GLY A 273 -12.47 16.24 19.01
N GLU A 274 -13.71 16.68 19.18
CA GLU A 274 -14.07 17.91 19.88
C GLU A 274 -14.51 17.59 21.31
N TYR A 275 -14.01 18.40 22.24
CA TYR A 275 -14.25 18.24 23.66
C TYR A 275 -14.66 19.57 24.29
N THR A 276 -15.57 19.51 25.26
CA THR A 276 -15.90 20.67 26.09
C THR A 276 -15.82 20.28 27.56
N PHE A 277 -14.87 20.87 28.27
CA PHE A 277 -14.75 20.74 29.72
C PHE A 277 -15.73 21.71 30.37
N GLU A 278 -16.65 21.17 31.16
CA GLU A 278 -17.65 21.92 31.92
C GLU A 278 -17.38 21.77 33.41
N LEU A 279 -17.43 22.88 34.15
CA LEU A 279 -17.09 22.96 35.56
C LEU A 279 -18.14 23.81 36.29
N LYS A 280 -18.58 23.33 37.45
CA LYS A 280 -19.39 24.10 38.39
C LYS A 280 -18.90 23.89 39.81
N SER A 281 -19.19 24.85 40.68
CA SER A 281 -18.92 24.75 42.11
C SER A 281 -20.19 24.96 42.92
N ILE A 282 -20.23 24.36 44.09
CA ILE A 282 -21.21 24.65 45.14
C ILE A 282 -20.44 25.14 46.35
N ASN A 283 -20.88 26.27 46.92
CA ASN A 283 -20.23 26.83 48.11
C ASN A 283 -20.76 26.18 49.40
N ALA A 284 -20.25 26.62 50.55
CA ALA A 284 -20.65 26.09 51.86
C ALA A 284 -22.15 26.28 52.19
N PHE A 285 -22.86 27.13 51.44
CA PHE A 285 -24.28 27.46 51.63
C PHE A 285 -25.19 26.73 50.63
N ASP A 286 -24.68 25.68 49.96
CA ASP A 286 -25.38 24.91 48.93
C ASP A 286 -25.80 25.73 47.69
N ALA A 287 -25.15 26.88 47.45
CA ALA A 287 -25.40 27.69 46.26
C ALA A 287 -24.54 27.22 45.07
N GLU A 288 -25.18 26.68 44.04
CA GLU A 288 -24.54 26.17 42.83
C GLU A 288 -24.22 27.30 41.81
N SER A 289 -23.00 27.29 41.27
CA SER A 289 -22.54 28.22 40.24
C SER A 289 -23.01 27.85 38.85
N GLU A 290 -23.22 28.86 38.01
CA GLU A 290 -23.36 28.65 36.57
C GLU A 290 -22.14 27.89 36.00
N PRO A 291 -22.34 26.87 35.12
CA PRO A 291 -21.24 26.12 34.56
C PRO A 291 -20.30 26.97 33.70
N VAL A 292 -19.01 26.91 34.01
CA VAL A 292 -17.94 27.42 33.14
C VAL A 292 -17.59 26.36 32.11
N LYS A 293 -17.46 26.77 30.85
CA LYS A 293 -17.18 25.87 29.73
C LYS A 293 -15.88 26.25 29.05
N PHE A 294 -15.10 25.25 28.64
CA PHE A 294 -13.90 25.41 27.82
C PHE A 294 -13.88 24.36 26.71
N SER A 295 -13.89 24.80 25.45
CA SER A 295 -13.90 23.90 24.29
C SER A 295 -12.55 23.81 23.59
N PHE A 296 -12.12 22.59 23.27
CA PHE A 296 -10.87 22.30 22.57
C PHE A 296 -11.03 21.11 21.62
N THR A 297 -10.14 21.01 20.64
CA THR A 297 -10.18 19.93 19.64
C THR A 297 -8.83 19.24 19.58
N ILE A 298 -8.82 17.90 19.67
CA ILE A 298 -7.62 17.10 19.45
C ILE A 298 -7.54 16.73 17.98
N ARG A 299 -6.49 17.21 17.31
CA ARG A 299 -6.23 16.91 15.89
C ARG A 299 -5.85 15.45 15.71
N PRO A 300 -6.20 14.81 14.58
CA PRO A 300 -5.73 13.47 14.27
C PRO A 300 -4.20 13.44 14.10
N PRO A 301 -3.55 12.29 14.37
CA PRO A 301 -2.11 12.15 14.15
C PRO A 301 -1.78 12.25 12.65
N PHE A 302 -0.58 12.74 12.31
CA PHE A 302 -0.20 13.04 10.93
C PHE A 302 -0.40 11.86 9.96
N HIS A 303 -0.10 10.63 10.39
CA HIS A 303 -0.23 9.42 9.55
C HIS A 303 -1.68 8.98 9.31
N ARG A 304 -2.65 9.50 10.09
CA ARG A 304 -4.09 9.31 9.88
C ARG A 304 -4.76 10.51 9.20
N SER A 305 -4.00 11.58 8.97
CA SER A 305 -4.50 12.75 8.25
C SER A 305 -4.91 12.40 6.82
N PHE A 306 -5.82 13.19 6.25
CA PHE A 306 -6.27 13.03 4.87
C PHE A 306 -5.11 13.13 3.86
N THR A 307 -4.16 14.05 4.09
CA THR A 307 -2.97 14.22 3.23
C THR A 307 -2.06 13.00 3.25
N ALA A 308 -1.86 12.36 4.42
CA ALA A 308 -1.09 11.12 4.50
C ALA A 308 -1.76 9.97 3.72
N LYS A 309 -3.10 9.85 3.80
CA LYS A 309 -3.84 8.87 2.99
C LYS A 309 -3.61 9.10 1.49
N LEU A 310 -3.66 10.34 1.04
CA LEU A 310 -3.39 10.70 -0.37
C LEU A 310 -1.97 10.32 -0.81
N ILE A 311 -0.97 10.60 0.03
CA ILE A 311 0.43 10.23 -0.25
C ILE A 311 0.59 8.72 -0.37
N TYR A 312 -0.03 7.93 0.51
CA TYR A 312 0.01 6.46 0.42
C TYR A 312 -0.63 5.95 -0.88
N THR A 313 -1.75 6.54 -1.30
CA THR A 313 -2.38 6.19 -2.58
C THR A 313 -1.45 6.51 -3.76
N ILE A 314 -0.78 7.67 -3.76
CA ILE A 314 0.17 8.04 -4.82
C ILE A 314 1.37 7.10 -4.84
N LEU A 315 1.96 6.79 -3.69
CA LEU A 315 3.08 5.84 -3.57
C LEU A 315 2.69 4.45 -4.09
N LEU A 316 1.49 3.97 -3.77
CA LEU A 316 0.98 2.70 -4.28
C LEU A 316 0.86 2.72 -5.80
N LEU A 317 0.31 3.79 -6.38
CA LEU A 317 0.20 3.95 -7.83
C LEU A 317 1.56 4.02 -8.52
N LEU A 318 2.55 4.70 -7.92
CA LEU A 318 3.92 4.75 -8.43
C LEU A 318 4.60 3.37 -8.39
N ILE A 319 4.40 2.60 -7.32
CA ILE A 319 4.92 1.23 -7.23
C ILE A 319 4.29 0.35 -8.33
N LEU A 320 2.97 0.45 -8.53
CA LEU A 320 2.25 -0.31 -9.56
C LEU A 320 2.71 0.07 -10.98
N THR A 321 2.76 1.37 -11.29
CA THR A 321 3.24 1.85 -12.59
C THR A 321 4.71 1.52 -12.81
N GLY A 322 5.56 1.68 -11.79
CA GLY A 322 6.96 1.25 -11.82
C GLY A 322 7.10 -0.24 -12.12
N ASN A 323 6.29 -1.09 -11.49
CA ASN A 323 6.25 -2.53 -11.78
C ASN A 323 5.83 -2.81 -13.24
N ILE A 324 4.79 -2.14 -13.73
CA ILE A 324 4.32 -2.29 -15.11
C ILE A 324 5.42 -1.86 -16.10
N ILE A 325 6.09 -0.73 -15.86
CA ILE A 325 7.19 -0.24 -16.70
C ILE A 325 8.37 -1.22 -16.65
N PHE A 326 8.73 -1.72 -15.46
CA PHE A 326 9.80 -2.70 -15.30
C PHE A 326 9.51 -4.01 -16.06
N LEU A 327 8.29 -4.55 -15.93
CA LEU A 327 7.84 -5.73 -16.66
C LEU A 327 7.85 -5.49 -18.18
N ARG A 328 7.34 -4.33 -18.65
CA ARG A 328 7.37 -3.96 -20.07
C ARG A 328 8.79 -3.89 -20.60
N ARG A 329 9.71 -3.21 -19.90
CA ARG A 329 11.13 -3.12 -20.29
C ARG A 329 11.80 -4.49 -20.33
N ARG A 330 11.47 -5.38 -19.40
CA ARG A 330 11.99 -6.76 -19.39
C ARG A 330 11.50 -7.55 -20.60
N ILE A 331 10.21 -7.44 -20.94
CA ILE A 331 9.62 -8.07 -22.13
C ILE A 331 10.22 -7.50 -23.42
N GLU A 332 10.39 -6.19 -23.50
CA GLU A 332 10.93 -5.50 -24.68
C GLU A 332 12.40 -5.87 -24.94
N LYS A 333 13.22 -5.94 -23.88
CA LYS A 333 14.59 -6.47 -23.97
C LYS A 333 14.63 -7.92 -24.43
N ALA A 334 13.73 -8.76 -23.93
CA ALA A 334 13.64 -10.16 -24.36
C ALA A 334 13.27 -10.26 -25.86
N ARG A 335 12.28 -9.49 -26.32
CA ARG A 335 11.91 -9.41 -27.74
C ARG A 335 13.07 -8.91 -28.62
N LEU A 336 13.78 -7.87 -28.19
CA LEU A 336 14.92 -7.34 -28.95
C LEU A 336 16.03 -8.38 -29.07
N SER A 337 16.32 -9.12 -28.00
CA SER A 337 17.30 -10.21 -28.05
C SER A 337 16.89 -11.35 -28.98
N GLU A 338 15.59 -11.64 -29.09
CA GLU A 338 15.05 -12.63 -30.01
C GLU A 338 15.15 -12.17 -31.47
N ILE A 339 14.85 -10.90 -31.75
CA ILE A 339 15.00 -10.30 -33.09
C ILE A 339 16.47 -10.33 -33.52
N LEU A 340 17.39 -9.89 -32.66
CA LEU A 340 18.83 -9.92 -32.94
C LEU A 340 19.34 -11.35 -33.19
N LYS A 341 18.79 -12.33 -32.48
CA LYS A 341 19.13 -13.74 -32.72
C LYS A 341 18.66 -14.20 -34.10
N ARG A 342 17.41 -13.87 -34.48
CA ARG A 342 16.89 -14.18 -35.82
C ARG A 342 17.69 -13.49 -36.93
N GLU A 343 18.08 -12.24 -36.73
CA GLU A 343 18.91 -11.50 -37.70
C GLU A 343 20.26 -12.19 -37.91
N LYS A 344 20.95 -12.58 -36.83
CA LYS A 344 22.19 -13.36 -36.91
C LYS A 344 22.00 -14.73 -37.56
N ASP A 345 20.90 -15.42 -37.26
CA ASP A 345 20.59 -16.71 -37.88
C ASP A 345 20.33 -16.56 -39.39
N LEU A 346 19.65 -15.48 -39.81
CA LEU A 346 19.43 -15.16 -41.22
C LEU A 346 20.74 -14.77 -41.94
N GLU A 347 21.61 -13.98 -41.30
CA GLU A 347 22.93 -13.64 -41.84
C GLU A 347 23.79 -14.90 -42.02
N ALA A 348 23.79 -15.82 -41.05
CA ALA A 348 24.48 -17.09 -41.16
C ALA A 348 23.95 -17.93 -42.32
N GLN A 349 22.63 -17.99 -42.50
CA GLN A 349 22.00 -18.67 -43.65
C GLN A 349 22.38 -18.01 -44.98
N ALA A 350 22.40 -16.68 -45.06
CA ALA A 350 22.81 -15.95 -46.25
C ALA A 350 24.28 -16.19 -46.61
N LEU A 351 25.17 -16.27 -45.62
CA LEU A 351 26.58 -16.62 -45.82
C LEU A 351 26.74 -18.03 -46.37
N VAL A 352 26.05 -19.01 -45.79
CA VAL A 352 26.05 -20.40 -46.30
C VAL A 352 25.53 -20.45 -47.74
N PHE A 353 24.44 -19.75 -48.04
CA PHE A 353 23.89 -19.68 -49.39
C PHE A 353 24.85 -19.02 -50.39
N ARG A 354 25.57 -17.97 -49.95
CA ARG A 354 26.61 -17.30 -50.76
C ARG A 354 27.78 -18.22 -51.07
N GLU A 355 28.25 -18.98 -50.08
CA GLU A 355 29.30 -19.98 -50.26
C GLU A 355 28.88 -21.05 -51.27
N GLN A 356 27.65 -21.58 -51.15
CA GLN A 356 27.09 -22.52 -52.12
C GLN A 356 26.99 -21.93 -53.54
N SER A 357 26.61 -20.66 -53.66
CA SER A 357 26.53 -19.98 -54.96
C SER A 357 27.91 -19.79 -55.60
N LEU A 358 28.93 -19.45 -54.80
CA LEU A 358 30.32 -19.33 -55.27
C LEU A 358 30.89 -20.68 -55.74
N ILE A 359 30.55 -21.78 -55.04
CA ILE A 359 30.94 -23.14 -55.45
C ILE A 359 30.33 -23.46 -56.82
N LYS A 360 29.03 -23.19 -57.01
CA LYS A 360 28.35 -23.40 -58.30
C LYS A 360 28.92 -22.53 -59.41
N GLU A 361 29.27 -21.27 -59.13
CA GLU A 361 29.88 -20.37 -60.12
C GLU A 361 31.24 -20.89 -60.58
N LYS A 362 32.09 -21.36 -59.66
CA LYS A 362 33.37 -22.01 -60.00
C LYS A 362 33.17 -23.24 -60.89
N GLU A 363 32.16 -24.05 -60.60
CA GLU A 363 31.80 -25.22 -61.40
C GLU A 363 31.38 -24.83 -62.83
N ILE A 364 30.54 -23.79 -62.98
CA ILE A 364 30.15 -23.25 -64.30
C ILE A 364 31.38 -22.75 -65.09
N VAL A 365 32.28 -22.00 -64.43
CA VAL A 365 33.49 -21.47 -65.07
C VAL A 365 34.40 -22.62 -65.54
N HIS A 366 34.56 -23.67 -64.72
CA HIS A 366 35.33 -24.85 -65.09
C HIS A 366 34.78 -25.53 -66.34
N LEU A 367 33.47 -25.80 -66.38
CA LEU A 367 32.79 -26.39 -67.54
C LEU A 367 32.91 -25.53 -68.80
N ARG A 368 32.87 -24.19 -68.66
CA ARG A 368 32.99 -23.27 -69.79
C ARG A 368 34.40 -23.29 -70.40
N ASN A 369 35.43 -23.42 -69.58
CA ASN A 369 36.81 -23.55 -70.06
C ASN A 369 37.03 -24.87 -70.81
N GLU A 370 36.45 -25.98 -70.34
CA GLU A 370 36.49 -27.26 -71.06
C GLU A 370 35.81 -27.15 -72.43
N ALA A 371 34.64 -26.51 -72.51
CA ALA A 371 33.93 -26.31 -73.77
C ALA A 371 34.74 -25.48 -74.78
N LEU A 372 35.36 -24.38 -74.34
CA LEU A 372 36.20 -23.52 -75.18
C LEU A 372 37.42 -24.26 -75.73
N GLN A 373 38.04 -25.12 -74.93
CA GLN A 373 39.20 -25.90 -75.37
C GLN A 373 38.84 -26.88 -76.50
N ASN A 374 37.66 -27.49 -76.42
CA ASN A 374 37.17 -28.38 -77.46
C ASN A 374 36.87 -27.63 -78.77
N GLU A 375 36.31 -26.42 -78.69
CA GLU A 375 36.03 -25.57 -79.86
C GLU A 375 37.33 -25.14 -80.59
N MET A 376 38.35 -24.73 -79.82
CA MET A 376 39.70 -24.41 -80.30
C MET A 376 40.32 -25.57 -81.10
N ASN A 377 40.22 -26.80 -80.57
CA ASN A 377 40.74 -28.00 -81.22
C ASN A 377 40.01 -28.30 -82.54
N HIS A 378 38.70 -28.07 -82.59
CA HIS A 378 37.91 -28.24 -83.82
C HIS A 378 38.38 -27.27 -84.92
N LYS A 379 38.48 -25.98 -84.61
CA LYS A 379 38.89 -24.93 -85.57
C LYS A 379 40.30 -25.14 -86.14
N THR A 380 41.22 -25.65 -85.32
CA THR A 380 42.61 -25.89 -85.74
C THR A 380 42.71 -27.01 -86.79
N LYS A 381 41.88 -28.05 -86.66
CA LYS A 381 41.80 -29.15 -87.63
C LYS A 381 41.21 -28.69 -88.97
N GLU A 382 40.18 -27.86 -88.94
CA GLU A 382 39.57 -27.29 -90.16
C GLU A 382 40.59 -26.47 -90.98
N LEU A 383 41.38 -25.62 -90.29
CA LEU A 383 42.35 -24.74 -90.94
C LEU A 383 43.51 -25.50 -91.62
N ALA A 384 44.04 -26.53 -90.94
CA ALA A 384 45.11 -27.36 -91.48
C ALA A 384 44.69 -28.09 -92.77
N ASN A 385 43.45 -28.59 -92.81
CA ASN A 385 42.91 -29.33 -93.95
C ASN A 385 42.68 -28.43 -95.19
N ALA A 386 42.14 -27.23 -94.98
CA ALA A 386 41.98 -26.24 -96.06
C ALA A 386 43.34 -25.86 -96.70
N THR A 387 44.38 -25.75 -95.89
CA THR A 387 45.74 -25.39 -96.33
C THR A 387 46.38 -26.49 -97.17
N LEU A 388 46.25 -27.76 -96.77
CA LEU A 388 46.78 -28.90 -97.51
C LEU A 388 46.12 -29.07 -98.89
N ASN A 389 44.79 -28.88 -98.98
CA ASN A 389 44.06 -28.96 -100.24
C ASN A 389 44.44 -27.84 -101.22
N LEU A 390 44.72 -26.63 -100.72
CA LEU A 390 45.19 -25.51 -101.55
C LEU A 390 46.59 -25.74 -102.12
N LEU A 391 47.53 -26.23 -101.29
CA LEU A 391 48.88 -26.54 -101.74
C LEU A 391 48.91 -27.61 -102.84
N HIS A 392 48.04 -28.61 -102.72
CA HIS A 392 47.92 -29.66 -103.72
C HIS A 392 47.37 -29.14 -105.06
N LYS A 393 46.33 -28.29 -105.03
CA LYS A 393 45.79 -27.64 -106.25
C LYS A 393 46.82 -26.79 -106.97
N ASN A 394 47.63 -26.02 -106.23
CA ASN A 394 48.70 -25.22 -106.82
C ASN A 394 49.78 -26.06 -107.51
N LYS A 395 50.11 -27.24 -106.95
CA LYS A 395 51.06 -28.17 -107.57
C LYS A 395 50.53 -28.73 -108.91
N ILE A 396 49.24 -29.07 -108.96
CA ILE A 396 48.60 -29.57 -110.19
C ILE A 396 48.53 -28.50 -111.27
N LEU A 397 48.08 -27.28 -110.93
CA LEU A 397 48.00 -26.18 -111.88
C LEU A 397 49.39 -25.83 -112.46
N SER A 398 50.44 -25.95 -111.66
CA SER A 398 51.82 -25.77 -112.13
C SER A 398 52.24 -26.83 -113.15
N HIS A 399 51.96 -28.11 -112.89
CA HIS A 399 52.22 -29.18 -113.86
C HIS A 399 51.38 -29.07 -115.16
N LEU A 400 50.15 -28.56 -115.07
CA LEU A 400 49.32 -28.33 -116.25
C LEU A 400 49.85 -27.17 -117.10
N LYS A 401 50.29 -26.08 -116.46
CA LYS A 401 50.95 -24.95 -117.13
C LYS A 401 52.17 -25.43 -117.92
N GLU A 402 53.04 -26.21 -117.28
CA GLU A 402 54.28 -26.70 -117.87
C GLU A 402 54.04 -27.57 -119.13
N ASN A 403 53.05 -28.47 -119.07
CA ASN A 403 52.69 -29.33 -120.19
C ASN A 403 51.93 -28.60 -121.32
N LEU A 404 51.28 -27.46 -121.03
CA LEU A 404 50.67 -26.61 -122.07
C LEU A 404 51.73 -25.79 -122.80
N THR A 405 52.77 -25.33 -122.10
CA THR A 405 53.89 -24.59 -122.73
C THR A 405 54.67 -25.43 -123.74
N THR A 406 54.80 -26.75 -123.54
CA THR A 406 55.49 -27.63 -124.49
C THR A 406 54.72 -27.85 -125.80
N LEU A 407 53.41 -27.60 -125.83
CA LEU A 407 52.56 -27.69 -127.03
C LEU A 407 52.61 -26.44 -127.93
N LEU A 408 53.20 -25.33 -127.46
CA LEU A 408 53.34 -24.08 -128.22
C LEU A 408 54.53 -24.07 -129.21
N HIS A 409 55.38 -25.10 -129.19
CA HIS A 409 56.55 -25.22 -130.08
C HIS A 409 56.42 -26.45 -131.01
N PRO A 410 55.92 -26.31 -132.26
CA PRO A 410 55.67 -27.45 -133.15
C PRO A 410 56.97 -28.04 -133.70
N GLN A 411 57.17 -29.36 -133.53
CA GLN A 411 58.22 -30.13 -134.20
C GLN A 411 57.65 -30.77 -135.50
N PRO A 412 58.36 -30.73 -136.65
CA PRO A 412 57.82 -31.24 -137.91
C PRO A 412 57.65 -32.76 -137.88
N GLY A 413 56.47 -33.26 -138.23
CA GLY A 413 56.16 -34.70 -138.34
C GLY A 413 55.22 -35.27 -137.27
N HIS A 414 54.73 -34.45 -136.33
CA HIS A 414 53.78 -34.90 -135.29
C HIS A 414 52.35 -34.39 -135.53
N ASP A 415 51.38 -35.31 -135.45
CA ASP A 415 49.95 -34.98 -135.44
C ASP A 415 49.55 -34.30 -134.12
N LEU A 416 49.29 -33.00 -134.18
CA LEU A 416 48.87 -32.15 -133.07
C LEU A 416 47.61 -32.71 -132.37
N LYS A 417 46.73 -33.38 -133.12
CA LYS A 417 45.50 -33.98 -132.59
C LYS A 417 45.81 -35.13 -131.62
N HIS A 418 46.87 -35.90 -131.88
CA HIS A 418 47.29 -36.98 -131.00
C HIS A 418 47.89 -36.47 -129.69
N GLN A 419 48.72 -35.41 -129.75
CA GLN A 419 49.33 -34.82 -128.56
C GLN A 419 48.30 -34.17 -127.63
N ILE A 420 47.33 -33.43 -128.20
CA ILE A 420 46.20 -32.88 -127.43
C ILE A 420 45.36 -34.02 -126.84
N SER A 421 45.12 -35.09 -127.60
CA SER A 421 44.39 -36.26 -127.10
C SER A 421 45.12 -36.97 -125.96
N GLN A 422 46.46 -37.00 -125.96
CA GLN A 422 47.25 -37.53 -124.85
C GLN A 422 47.22 -36.63 -123.62
N LEU A 423 47.27 -35.31 -123.80
CA LEU A 423 47.14 -34.34 -122.71
C LEU A 423 45.76 -34.44 -122.04
N ILE A 424 44.69 -34.52 -122.83
CA ILE A 424 43.31 -34.72 -122.34
C ILE A 424 43.20 -36.07 -121.60
N ARG A 425 43.85 -37.14 -122.07
CA ARG A 425 43.88 -38.43 -121.35
C ARG A 425 44.62 -38.34 -120.03
N LYS A 426 45.75 -37.62 -119.95
CA LYS A 426 46.50 -37.40 -118.69
C LYS A 426 45.68 -36.58 -117.69
N ILE A 427 45.05 -35.49 -118.14
CA ILE A 427 44.14 -34.67 -117.33
C ILE A 427 42.98 -35.53 -116.79
N ASN A 428 42.36 -36.34 -117.65
CA ASN A 428 41.28 -37.24 -117.23
C ASN A 428 41.74 -38.34 -116.27
N ARG A 429 43.01 -38.76 -116.32
CA ARG A 429 43.57 -39.74 -115.38
C ARG A 429 43.83 -39.10 -114.01
N GLU A 430 44.33 -37.87 -113.97
CA GLU A 430 44.53 -37.12 -112.71
C GLU A 430 43.20 -36.72 -112.06
N ILE A 431 42.19 -36.30 -112.84
CA ILE A 431 40.83 -36.04 -112.32
C ILE A 431 40.19 -37.33 -111.74
N LYS A 432 40.58 -38.50 -112.25
CA LYS A 432 40.08 -39.81 -111.80
C LYS A 432 40.95 -40.47 -110.73
N ASN A 433 42.01 -39.83 -110.23
CA ASN A 433 42.92 -40.46 -109.30
C ASN A 433 42.20 -40.84 -107.98
N GLU A 434 42.06 -42.14 -107.72
CA GLU A 434 41.25 -42.71 -106.63
C GLU A 434 41.92 -42.60 -105.25
N GLN A 435 43.19 -42.18 -105.16
CA GLN A 435 43.88 -42.00 -103.86
C GLN A 435 43.26 -40.91 -102.97
N HIS A 436 42.51 -39.95 -103.53
CA HIS A 436 41.76 -38.96 -102.74
C HIS A 436 40.46 -39.52 -102.14
N LEU A 437 39.98 -40.68 -102.63
CA LEU A 437 38.71 -41.26 -102.19
C LEU A 437 38.84 -41.97 -100.84
N GLU A 438 39.93 -42.70 -100.61
CA GLU A 438 40.16 -43.38 -99.32
C GLU A 438 40.36 -42.36 -98.19
N ALA A 439 41.15 -41.31 -98.42
CA ALA A 439 41.33 -40.23 -97.44
C ALA A 439 40.01 -39.49 -97.11
N PHE A 440 39.14 -39.27 -98.11
CA PHE A 440 37.82 -38.69 -97.89
C PHE A 440 36.94 -39.61 -97.03
N ASN A 441 36.89 -40.92 -97.33
CA ASN A 441 36.04 -41.85 -96.59
C ASN A 441 36.49 -42.03 -95.14
N THR A 442 37.80 -42.15 -94.87
CA THR A 442 38.32 -42.26 -93.50
C THR A 442 38.02 -41.01 -92.68
N TYR A 443 38.24 -39.83 -93.24
CA TYR A 443 37.96 -38.56 -92.54
C TYR A 443 36.46 -38.32 -92.35
N PHE A 444 35.65 -38.68 -93.35
CA PHE A 444 34.20 -38.56 -93.26
C PHE A 444 33.65 -39.43 -92.12
N ASP A 445 34.17 -40.64 -91.95
CA ASP A 445 33.78 -41.55 -90.87
C ASP A 445 34.17 -41.03 -89.49
N GLU A 446 35.36 -40.46 -89.32
CA GLU A 446 35.77 -39.83 -88.04
C GLU A 446 34.84 -38.69 -87.61
N VAL A 447 34.32 -37.91 -88.55
CA VAL A 447 33.45 -36.75 -88.27
C VAL A 447 31.97 -37.16 -88.15
N HIS A 448 31.55 -38.18 -88.90
CA HIS A 448 30.15 -38.59 -89.00
C HIS A 448 29.86 -39.95 -88.37
N GLN A 449 30.46 -40.25 -87.21
CA GLN A 449 30.16 -41.44 -86.41
C GLN A 449 30.19 -42.74 -87.23
N ASP A 450 31.29 -42.95 -87.95
CA ASP A 450 31.54 -44.14 -88.78
C ASP A 450 30.44 -44.41 -89.83
N PHE A 451 29.80 -43.36 -90.35
CA PHE A 451 28.64 -43.45 -91.24
C PHE A 451 28.84 -44.35 -92.47
N ILE A 452 29.94 -44.20 -93.21
CA ILE A 452 30.28 -45.02 -94.39
C ILE A 452 30.52 -46.47 -93.96
N SER A 453 31.21 -46.69 -92.84
CA SER A 453 31.41 -48.03 -92.28
C SER A 453 30.08 -48.69 -91.89
N ARG A 454 29.18 -47.97 -91.20
CA ARG A 454 27.82 -48.45 -90.86
C ARG A 454 26.99 -48.73 -92.13
N LEU A 455 27.07 -47.85 -93.12
CA LEU A 455 26.30 -47.96 -94.36
C LEU A 455 26.78 -49.13 -95.23
N LYS A 456 28.10 -49.36 -95.31
CA LYS A 456 28.71 -50.48 -96.02
C LYS A 456 28.37 -51.83 -95.36
N ASN A 457 28.29 -51.86 -94.04
CA ASN A 457 27.85 -53.05 -93.29
C ASN A 457 26.36 -53.34 -93.49
N ALA A 458 25.50 -52.31 -93.48
CA ALA A 458 24.06 -52.46 -93.68
C ALA A 458 23.69 -52.79 -95.14
N TYR A 459 24.40 -52.22 -96.11
CA TYR A 459 24.15 -52.41 -97.55
C TYR A 459 25.43 -52.77 -98.32
N PRO A 460 25.88 -54.04 -98.23
CA PRO A 460 27.15 -54.48 -98.84
C PRO A 460 27.17 -54.41 -100.38
N SER A 461 26.03 -54.27 -101.03
CA SER A 461 25.86 -54.22 -102.50
C SER A 461 26.09 -52.82 -103.12
N LEU A 462 26.35 -51.81 -102.28
CA LEU A 462 26.63 -50.46 -102.74
C LEU A 462 28.03 -50.35 -103.33
N THR A 463 28.10 -49.76 -104.52
CA THR A 463 29.37 -49.48 -105.19
C THR A 463 30.06 -48.26 -104.56
N PRO A 464 31.39 -48.10 -104.72
CA PRO A 464 32.11 -46.93 -104.21
C PRO A 464 31.53 -45.59 -104.69
N LYS A 465 31.01 -45.52 -105.93
CA LYS A 465 30.34 -44.31 -106.45
C LYS A 465 29.01 -44.02 -105.76
N GLU A 466 28.29 -45.06 -105.34
CA GLU A 466 27.03 -44.94 -104.62
C GLU A 466 27.27 -44.54 -103.16
N LEU A 467 28.29 -45.09 -102.50
CA LEU A 467 28.72 -44.64 -101.17
C LEU A 467 29.13 -43.17 -101.17
N ARG A 468 29.85 -42.73 -102.21
CA ARG A 468 30.23 -41.33 -102.42
C ARG A 468 29.01 -40.42 -102.60
N LEU A 469 28.00 -40.88 -103.33
CA LEU A 469 26.72 -40.18 -103.44
C LEU A 469 26.06 -40.05 -102.06
N CYS A 470 26.02 -41.12 -101.26
CA CYS A 470 25.48 -41.06 -99.89
C CYS A 470 26.23 -40.06 -99.00
N ALA A 471 27.57 -40.05 -99.06
CA ALA A 471 28.37 -39.09 -98.30
C ALA A 471 28.00 -37.64 -98.66
N TYR A 472 27.87 -37.32 -99.95
CA TYR A 472 27.48 -35.99 -100.39
C TYR A 472 26.05 -35.61 -100.00
N LEU A 473 25.14 -36.59 -99.96
CA LEU A 473 23.77 -36.36 -99.48
C LEU A 473 23.72 -36.16 -97.97
N ARG A 474 24.56 -36.87 -97.21
CA ARG A 474 24.71 -36.66 -95.77
C ARG A 474 25.26 -35.27 -95.44
N MET A 475 26.05 -34.69 -96.35
CA MET A 475 26.52 -33.30 -96.29
C MET A 475 25.46 -32.27 -96.76
N ASN A 476 24.24 -32.70 -97.05
CA ASN A 476 23.16 -31.86 -97.56
C ASN A 476 23.43 -31.16 -98.91
N LEU A 477 24.28 -31.74 -99.77
CA LEU A 477 24.55 -31.16 -101.08
C LEU A 477 23.40 -31.41 -102.06
N SER A 478 23.07 -30.42 -102.87
CA SER A 478 22.04 -30.52 -103.91
C SER A 478 22.52 -31.29 -105.14
N SER A 479 21.61 -31.83 -105.95
CA SER A 479 21.98 -32.52 -107.20
C SER A 479 22.81 -31.63 -108.15
N LYS A 480 22.61 -30.31 -108.13
CA LYS A 480 23.37 -29.36 -108.94
C LYS A 480 24.83 -29.22 -108.47
N GLU A 481 25.09 -29.37 -107.18
CA GLU A 481 26.43 -29.29 -106.58
C GLU A 481 27.17 -30.64 -106.66
N ILE A 482 26.45 -31.75 -106.51
CA ILE A 482 27.04 -33.09 -106.56
C ILE A 482 27.46 -33.47 -107.99
N ALA A 483 26.70 -33.07 -109.01
CA ALA A 483 26.95 -33.47 -110.39
C ALA A 483 28.37 -33.08 -110.89
N PRO A 484 28.85 -31.83 -110.69
CA PRO A 484 30.24 -31.46 -110.94
C PRO A 484 31.26 -32.31 -110.16
N LEU A 485 31.01 -32.57 -108.86
CA LEU A 485 31.92 -33.34 -108.00
C LEU A 485 32.07 -34.80 -108.44
N MET A 486 31.00 -35.37 -108.99
CA MET A 486 30.94 -36.73 -109.52
C MET A 486 31.38 -36.80 -111.00
N ASN A 487 31.70 -35.66 -111.62
CA ASN A 487 32.04 -35.52 -113.03
C ASN A 487 31.00 -36.16 -113.97
N ILE A 488 29.73 -35.94 -113.68
CA ILE A 488 28.59 -36.41 -114.48
C ILE A 488 27.59 -35.27 -114.67
N SER A 489 26.70 -35.37 -115.66
CA SER A 489 25.62 -34.39 -115.83
C SER A 489 24.61 -34.50 -114.68
N VAL A 490 23.90 -33.40 -114.38
CA VAL A 490 22.81 -33.41 -113.39
C VAL A 490 21.79 -34.51 -113.70
N ARG A 491 21.48 -34.71 -114.99
CA ARG A 491 20.60 -35.80 -115.44
C ARG A 491 21.18 -37.19 -115.15
N GLY A 492 22.49 -37.37 -115.31
CA GLY A 492 23.20 -38.60 -114.94
C GLY A 492 23.16 -38.86 -113.44
N LEU A 493 23.24 -37.80 -112.62
CA LEU A 493 23.15 -37.91 -111.17
C LEU A 493 21.75 -38.31 -110.70
N GLU A 494 20.69 -37.77 -111.30
CA GLU A 494 19.31 -38.17 -110.98
C GLU A 494 19.08 -39.67 -111.25
N ILE A 495 19.67 -40.20 -112.32
CA ILE A 495 19.66 -41.64 -112.61
C ILE A 495 20.42 -42.42 -111.53
N SER A 496 21.58 -41.93 -111.07
CA SER A 496 22.33 -42.54 -109.97
C SER A 496 21.55 -42.51 -108.64
N ARG A 497 20.86 -41.42 -108.32
CA ARG A 497 19.98 -41.31 -107.14
C ARG A 497 18.82 -42.30 -107.20
N TYR A 498 18.19 -42.43 -108.36
CA TYR A 498 17.12 -43.40 -108.58
C TYR A 498 17.61 -44.84 -108.37
N ARG A 499 18.79 -45.20 -108.90
CA ARG A 499 19.41 -46.52 -108.69
C ARG A 499 19.76 -46.77 -107.22
N LEU A 500 20.33 -45.76 -106.56
CA LEU A 500 20.67 -45.82 -105.13
C LEU A 500 19.41 -46.05 -104.28
N ARG A 501 18.33 -45.31 -104.56
CA ARG A 501 17.04 -45.49 -103.89
C ARG A 501 16.51 -46.92 -104.00
N LYS A 502 16.61 -47.51 -105.19
CA LYS A 502 16.18 -48.90 -105.43
C LYS A 502 17.05 -49.92 -104.67
N LYS A 503 18.35 -49.66 -104.52
CA LYS A 503 19.26 -50.53 -103.75
C LYS A 503 19.09 -50.45 -102.24
N LEU A 504 18.69 -49.27 -101.74
CA LEU A 504 18.42 -49.03 -100.32
C LEU A 504 16.99 -49.42 -99.89
N ASP A 505 16.18 -49.91 -100.82
CA ASP A 505 14.76 -50.30 -100.62
C ASP A 505 13.88 -49.19 -99.99
N ILE A 506 14.07 -47.95 -100.44
CA ILE A 506 13.36 -46.78 -99.89
C ILE A 506 11.96 -46.65 -100.52
N GLN A 507 10.91 -46.79 -99.71
CA GLN A 507 9.51 -46.62 -100.10
C GLN A 507 9.24 -45.29 -100.82
N HIS A 508 8.34 -45.27 -101.81
CA HIS A 508 8.10 -44.14 -102.73
C HIS A 508 7.80 -42.78 -102.07
N ASN A 509 7.33 -42.76 -100.83
CA ASN A 509 6.98 -41.55 -100.08
C ASN A 509 8.15 -40.90 -99.32
N MET A 510 9.29 -41.57 -99.16
CA MET A 510 10.41 -41.05 -98.35
C MET A 510 11.47 -40.35 -99.22
N ASN A 511 12.01 -39.22 -98.76
CA ASN A 511 13.11 -38.53 -99.46
C ASN A 511 14.44 -39.27 -99.22
N LEU A 512 15.20 -39.50 -100.30
CA LEU A 512 16.50 -40.17 -100.22
C LEU A 512 17.50 -39.39 -99.34
N THR A 513 17.49 -38.06 -99.40
CA THR A 513 18.41 -37.23 -98.62
C THR A 513 18.07 -37.31 -97.13
N ASP A 514 16.79 -37.16 -96.77
CA ASP A 514 16.35 -37.23 -95.37
C ASP A 514 16.63 -38.60 -94.75
N PHE A 515 16.41 -39.68 -95.51
CA PHE A 515 16.77 -41.03 -95.07
C PHE A 515 18.27 -41.14 -94.75
N ILE A 516 19.11 -40.68 -95.68
CA ILE A 516 20.56 -40.68 -95.51
C ILE A 516 21.00 -39.79 -94.35
N MET A 517 20.30 -38.69 -94.06
CA MET A 517 20.55 -37.84 -92.89
C MET A 517 20.08 -38.43 -91.55
N SER A 518 19.14 -39.38 -91.59
CA SER A 518 18.62 -40.05 -90.39
C SER A 518 19.36 -41.34 -90.03
N PHE A 519 20.12 -41.91 -90.97
CA PHE A 519 20.92 -43.13 -90.81
C PHE A 519 22.20 -42.88 -89.97
#